data_AF-A0A1V4M7G1-F1
#
_entry.id   AF-A0A1V4M7G1-F1
#
_cell.length_a   1.000
_cell.length_b   1.000
_cell.length_c   1.000
_cell.angle_alpha   90.00
_cell.angle_beta   90.00
_cell.angle_gamma   90.00
#
_symmetry.space_group_name_H-M   'P 1'
#
loop_
_entity.id
_entity.type
_entity.pdbx_description
1 polymer ?
#
loop_
_entity_poly.entity_id
_entity_poly.type
_entity_poly.pdbx_seq_one_letter_code
_entity_poly.pdbx_strand_id
1 'polypeptide(L)'
;MESNGEIEGEPRSGQKYEYSTETFNPPLFPDPGTLHTLANISTNSDYNINQSDYAAYEGIYINSVNMGPQGKLTINVPEDEYLVVMVNTYVNKGLFEIEGGGRVLLFITQSAEMKTPHSASSDSLIVFMDQNTIFTLMAGGEFNGYLYGPQAITIIQSHGTVRGSLITGGLYGNVNQARFIGVVEHQVRENLDMSTIGEYIQVNDRYEKIRYSN
;
A
#
# COMPACT_ATOMS: atom_id res chain seq x y z
N MET A 1 -28.06 0.44 -15.00
CA MET A 1 -27.21 -0.69 -15.45
C MET A 1 -25.83 -0.39 -14.91
N GLU A 2 -25.46 -1.04 -13.82
CA GLU A 2 -24.12 -0.92 -13.26
C GLU A 2 -23.23 -1.91 -14.02
N SER A 3 -22.16 -1.40 -14.60
CA SER A 3 -21.20 -2.20 -15.37
C SER A 3 -20.12 -2.67 -14.40
N ASN A 4 -20.28 -3.88 -13.86
CA ASN A 4 -19.19 -4.57 -13.18
C ASN A 4 -18.12 -4.88 -14.23
N GLY A 5 -17.10 -4.02 -14.32
CA GLY A 5 -16.02 -4.17 -15.28
C GLY A 5 -15.08 -5.30 -14.85
N GLU A 6 -15.36 -6.51 -15.31
CA GLU A 6 -14.40 -7.62 -15.24
C GLU A 6 -13.11 -7.22 -15.98
N ILE A 7 -11.98 -7.32 -15.27
CA ILE A 7 -10.66 -7.07 -15.86
C ILE A 7 -10.20 -8.36 -16.53
N GLU A 8 -10.74 -8.65 -17.71
CA GLU A 8 -10.27 -9.76 -18.53
C GLU A 8 -8.86 -9.47 -19.07
N GLY A 9 -7.89 -10.29 -18.66
CA GLY A 9 -6.56 -10.31 -19.23
C GLY A 9 -5.97 -11.72 -19.11
N GLU A 10 -5.96 -12.48 -20.20
CA GLU A 10 -5.34 -13.80 -20.19
C GLU A 10 -3.83 -13.72 -19.83
N PRO A 11 -3.31 -14.67 -19.04
CA PRO A 11 -1.89 -14.77 -18.77
C PRO A 11 -1.11 -15.02 -20.08
N ARG A 12 0.09 -14.47 -20.18
CA ARG A 12 0.94 -14.74 -21.34
C ARG A 12 1.40 -16.21 -21.32
N SER A 13 1.31 -16.86 -22.47
CA SER A 13 1.75 -18.24 -22.74
C SER A 13 3.04 -18.61 -22.02
N GLY A 14 2.95 -19.52 -21.04
CA GLY A 14 4.09 -20.07 -20.29
C GLY A 14 3.86 -20.20 -18.79
N GLN A 15 2.93 -19.44 -18.20
CA GLN A 15 2.66 -19.46 -16.76
C GLN A 15 1.86 -20.69 -16.32
N LYS A 16 2.14 -21.22 -15.12
CA LYS A 16 1.41 -22.30 -14.45
C LYS A 16 1.02 -21.85 -13.04
N TYR A 17 -0.15 -22.31 -12.59
CA TYR A 17 -0.70 -22.04 -11.27
C TYR A 17 -0.35 -23.14 -10.27
N GLU A 18 0.02 -22.75 -9.05
CA GLU A 18 0.20 -23.64 -7.89
C GLU A 18 -0.47 -23.00 -6.65
N TYR A 19 -1.04 -23.82 -5.76
CA TYR A 19 -1.83 -23.37 -4.60
C TYR A 19 -1.07 -23.55 -3.28
N SER A 20 -1.34 -22.71 -2.28
CA SER A 20 -0.82 -22.82 -0.90
C SER A 20 -1.96 -22.92 0.12
N THR A 21 -1.64 -23.26 1.37
CA THR A 21 -2.61 -23.63 2.43
C THR A 21 -2.37 -22.94 3.77
N GLU A 22 -1.59 -21.87 3.81
CA GLU A 22 -1.11 -21.21 5.03
C GLU A 22 -1.91 -19.92 5.34
N THR A 23 -1.86 -19.40 6.58
CA THR A 23 -2.82 -18.40 7.12
C THR A 23 -2.23 -17.12 7.80
N PHE A 24 -2.67 -15.89 7.42
CA PHE A 24 -2.12 -14.56 7.83
C PHE A 24 -3.09 -13.85 8.74
N ASN A 25 -2.58 -13.43 9.89
CA ASN A 25 -3.23 -12.44 10.71
C ASN A 25 -2.54 -11.09 10.45
N PRO A 26 -3.22 -10.09 9.87
CA PRO A 26 -2.64 -8.76 9.75
C PRO A 26 -2.30 -8.21 11.15
N PRO A 27 -1.26 -7.39 11.28
CA PRO A 27 -1.00 -6.70 12.54
C PRO A 27 -2.22 -5.87 12.92
N LEU A 28 -2.60 -5.92 14.20
CA LEU A 28 -3.62 -5.03 14.74
C LEU A 28 -3.17 -3.58 14.51
N PHE A 29 -4.12 -2.70 14.20
CA PHE A 29 -3.84 -1.27 14.16
C PHE A 29 -3.33 -0.83 15.55
N PRO A 30 -2.19 -0.12 15.63
CA PRO A 30 -1.65 0.34 16.90
C PRO A 30 -2.60 1.36 17.55
N ASP A 31 -2.60 1.42 18.88
CA ASP A 31 -3.31 2.46 19.62
C ASP A 31 -2.54 3.79 19.47
N PRO A 32 -3.15 4.88 18.94
CA PRO A 32 -2.51 6.19 18.89
C PRO A 32 -1.94 6.67 20.24
N GLY A 33 -2.53 6.21 21.36
CA GLY A 33 -2.09 6.53 22.71
C GLY A 33 -0.77 5.90 23.15
N THR A 34 -0.27 4.86 22.44
CA THR A 34 1.03 4.24 22.72
C THR A 34 2.16 4.72 21.79
N LEU A 35 1.81 5.48 20.75
CA LEU A 35 2.76 5.96 19.73
C LEU A 35 3.30 7.36 20.05
N HIS A 36 4.51 7.66 19.56
CA HIS A 36 5.05 9.01 19.64
C HIS A 36 4.28 9.95 18.71
N THR A 37 3.53 10.90 19.28
CA THR A 37 2.72 11.85 18.49
C THR A 37 3.58 12.98 17.93
N LEU A 38 3.63 13.08 16.61
CA LEU A 38 4.20 14.22 15.88
C LEU A 38 3.12 15.27 15.55
N ALA A 39 3.56 16.50 15.32
CA ALA A 39 2.71 17.54 14.75
C ALA A 39 2.29 17.20 13.31
N ASN A 40 1.18 17.78 12.86
CA ASN A 40 0.73 17.66 11.47
C ASN A 40 1.83 18.13 10.50
N ILE A 41 2.12 17.33 9.47
CA ILE A 41 3.05 17.68 8.40
C ILE A 41 2.26 18.37 7.29
N SER A 42 2.58 19.62 7.00
CA SER A 42 1.98 20.38 5.88
C SER A 42 3.04 21.27 5.26
N THR A 43 3.69 20.79 4.19
CA THR A 43 4.86 21.46 3.60
C THR A 43 4.96 21.22 2.09
N ASN A 44 5.69 22.08 1.41
CA ASN A 44 6.10 21.93 0.00
C ASN A 44 7.64 21.93 -0.13
N SER A 45 8.31 21.58 0.96
CA SER A 45 9.76 21.41 1.10
C SER A 45 10.05 20.05 1.71
N ASP A 46 11.32 19.66 1.76
CA ASP A 46 11.74 18.38 2.31
C ASP A 46 11.39 18.22 3.80
N TYR A 47 10.98 17.01 4.17
CA TYR A 47 10.71 16.60 5.55
C TYR A 47 11.28 15.20 5.76
N ASN A 48 12.03 15.02 6.85
CA ASN A 48 12.72 13.77 7.16
C ASN A 48 12.23 13.21 8.50
N ILE A 49 12.00 11.90 8.54
CA ILE A 49 11.68 11.12 9.74
C ILE A 49 12.81 10.10 9.90
N ASN A 50 13.56 10.12 11.01
CA ASN A 50 14.59 9.12 11.28
C ASN A 50 14.11 8.13 12.34
N GLN A 51 14.15 6.83 12.07
CA GLN A 51 13.75 5.80 13.04
C GLN A 51 14.56 5.89 14.36
N SER A 52 15.83 6.29 14.27
CA SER A 52 16.73 6.49 15.41
C SER A 52 16.21 7.47 16.47
N ASP A 53 15.37 8.42 16.06
CA ASP A 53 14.83 9.45 16.95
C ASP A 53 13.69 8.90 17.84
N TYR A 54 13.20 7.69 17.52
CA TYR A 54 12.01 7.09 18.13
C TYR A 54 12.25 5.73 18.79
N ALA A 55 13.49 5.24 18.91
CA ALA A 55 13.80 3.89 19.40
C ALA A 55 13.29 3.54 20.84
N ALA A 56 12.73 4.51 21.58
CA ALA A 56 12.03 4.28 22.85
C ALA A 56 10.51 4.05 22.70
N TYR A 57 9.97 4.14 21.49
CA TYR A 57 8.55 4.02 21.14
C TYR A 57 8.41 3.00 20.00
N GLU A 58 7.33 2.21 20.00
CA GLU A 58 7.09 1.19 18.97
C GLU A 58 6.66 1.78 17.61
N GLY A 59 6.44 3.11 17.54
CA GLY A 59 6.16 3.84 16.31
C GLY A 59 5.78 5.29 16.53
N ILE A 60 5.37 5.95 15.44
CA ILE A 60 4.93 7.35 15.42
C ILE A 60 3.47 7.47 15.00
N TYR A 61 2.76 8.47 15.55
CA TYR A 61 1.42 8.87 15.13
C TYR A 61 1.44 10.30 14.58
N ILE A 62 0.82 10.49 13.42
CA ILE A 62 0.72 11.80 12.75
C ILE A 62 -0.74 12.00 12.35
N ASN A 63 -1.43 12.97 12.92
CA ASN A 63 -2.86 13.13 12.61
C ASN A 63 -3.10 13.47 11.12
N SER A 64 -2.27 14.31 10.48
CA SER A 64 -2.34 14.53 9.03
C SER A 64 -0.99 14.80 8.38
N VAL A 65 -0.77 14.23 7.19
CA VAL A 65 0.33 14.54 6.28
C VAL A 65 -0.22 15.17 5.01
N ASN A 66 0.36 16.29 4.57
CA ASN A 66 0.04 16.98 3.33
C ASN A 66 1.32 17.53 2.68
N MET A 67 1.93 16.73 1.80
CA MET A 67 3.12 17.09 1.03
C MET A 67 2.73 17.67 -0.33
N GLY A 68 3.16 18.91 -0.59
CA GLY A 68 2.98 19.59 -1.87
C GLY A 68 3.86 19.02 -3.00
N PRO A 69 3.61 19.41 -4.27
CA PRO A 69 4.27 18.80 -5.44
C PRO A 69 5.79 18.95 -5.53
N GLN A 70 6.40 19.82 -4.72
CA GLN A 70 7.86 20.03 -4.68
C GLN A 70 8.51 19.49 -3.40
N GLY A 71 7.73 18.98 -2.43
CA GLY A 71 8.29 18.43 -1.20
C GLY A 71 8.75 16.97 -1.37
N LYS A 72 9.82 16.59 -0.67
CA LYS A 72 10.20 15.18 -0.45
C LYS A 72 9.84 14.77 0.98
N LEU A 73 9.16 13.63 1.16
CA LEU A 73 9.09 12.96 2.44
C LEU A 73 10.08 11.80 2.44
N THR A 74 11.12 11.90 3.28
CA THR A 74 12.12 10.84 3.48
C THR A 74 11.86 10.15 4.80
N ILE A 75 11.85 8.82 4.82
CA ILE A 75 11.84 8.03 6.05
C ILE A 75 13.12 7.18 6.11
N ASN A 76 13.98 7.50 7.05
CA ASN A 76 15.28 6.85 7.23
C ASN A 76 15.12 5.69 8.22
N VAL A 77 15.19 4.45 7.73
CA VAL A 77 15.06 3.22 8.50
C VAL A 77 16.30 2.35 8.24
N PRO A 78 17.12 2.03 9.27
CA PRO A 78 18.30 1.17 9.11
C PRO A 78 17.96 -0.21 8.51
N GLU A 79 18.96 -0.86 7.91
CA GLU A 79 18.86 -2.23 7.43
C GLU A 79 18.40 -3.18 8.54
N ASP A 80 17.60 -4.19 8.19
CA ASP A 80 16.91 -5.13 9.09
C ASP A 80 15.91 -4.54 10.12
N GLU A 81 15.81 -3.20 10.23
CA GLU A 81 14.86 -2.51 11.13
C GLU A 81 13.52 -2.18 10.44
N TYR A 82 12.53 -1.82 11.26
CA TYR A 82 11.27 -1.25 10.77
C TYR A 82 10.84 -0.01 11.57
N LEU A 83 10.02 0.83 10.94
CA LEU A 83 9.31 1.93 11.59
C LEU A 83 7.79 1.80 11.36
N VAL A 84 7.03 1.77 12.45
CA VAL A 84 5.57 1.89 12.41
C VAL A 84 5.19 3.37 12.32
N VAL A 85 4.36 3.70 11.34
CA VAL A 85 3.84 5.06 11.11
C VAL A 85 2.33 4.97 11.01
N MET A 86 1.61 5.58 11.95
CA MET A 86 0.15 5.67 11.93
C MET A 86 -0.28 7.07 11.51
N VAL A 87 -1.21 7.15 10.56
CA VAL A 87 -1.72 8.42 10.01
C VAL A 87 -3.23 8.35 9.75
N ASN A 88 -3.96 9.43 10.06
CA ASN A 88 -5.39 9.47 9.71
C ASN A 88 -5.58 9.83 8.24
N THR A 89 -5.00 10.95 7.83
CA THR A 89 -5.07 11.46 6.44
C THR A 89 -3.68 11.66 5.86
N TYR A 90 -3.37 10.97 4.76
CA TYR A 90 -2.08 11.04 4.08
C TYR A 90 -2.21 11.56 2.65
N VAL A 91 -1.81 12.79 2.39
CA VAL A 91 -1.73 13.37 1.04
C VAL A 91 -0.27 13.58 0.69
N ASN A 92 0.24 12.89 -0.34
CA ASN A 92 1.57 13.16 -0.88
C ASN A 92 1.53 13.36 -2.39
N LYS A 93 1.82 14.60 -2.81
CA LYS A 93 1.86 15.03 -4.22
C LYS A 93 3.28 15.23 -4.75
N GLY A 94 4.30 15.08 -3.89
CA GLY A 94 5.73 15.22 -4.19
C GLY A 94 6.44 13.87 -4.20
N LEU A 95 7.66 13.80 -3.66
CA LEU A 95 8.44 12.56 -3.56
C LEU A 95 8.18 11.82 -2.25
N PHE A 96 8.31 10.49 -2.29
CA PHE A 96 8.32 9.62 -1.11
C PHE A 96 9.46 8.61 -1.23
N GLU A 97 10.41 8.67 -0.30
CA GLU A 97 11.58 7.79 -0.29
C GLU A 97 11.77 7.15 1.09
N ILE A 98 12.20 5.89 1.07
CA ILE A 98 12.66 5.16 2.25
C ILE A 98 14.14 4.90 2.04
N GLU A 99 14.98 5.40 2.93
CA GLU A 99 16.44 5.26 2.88
C GLU A 99 16.92 4.38 4.05
N GLY A 100 18.10 3.76 3.90
CA GLY A 100 18.74 2.93 4.93
C GLY A 100 18.51 1.42 4.80
N GLY A 101 17.55 0.96 3.99
CA GLY A 101 17.34 -0.45 3.66
C GLY A 101 16.28 -1.18 4.49
N GLY A 102 15.81 -0.57 5.59
CA GLY A 102 14.73 -1.10 6.41
C GLY A 102 13.33 -0.97 5.80
N ARG A 103 12.31 -1.16 6.64
CA ARG A 103 10.89 -1.15 6.23
C ARG A 103 10.06 -0.09 6.95
N VAL A 104 9.04 0.43 6.26
CA VAL A 104 7.99 1.27 6.84
C VAL A 104 6.67 0.51 6.83
N LEU A 105 6.05 0.42 8.01
CA LEU A 105 4.70 -0.12 8.20
C LEU A 105 3.74 1.07 8.38
N LEU A 106 3.08 1.47 7.29
CA LEU A 106 2.22 2.66 7.23
C LEU A 106 0.75 2.27 7.47
N PHE A 107 0.20 2.63 8.63
CA PHE A 107 -1.19 2.40 9.00
C PHE A 107 -2.03 3.65 8.70
N ILE A 108 -3.02 3.53 7.80
CA ILE A 108 -3.93 4.61 7.40
C ILE A 108 -5.33 4.32 7.95
N THR A 109 -5.93 5.26 8.68
CA THR A 109 -7.25 5.06 9.32
C THR A 109 -8.43 5.77 8.65
N GLN A 110 -8.20 6.72 7.74
CA GLN A 110 -9.29 7.44 7.06
C GLN A 110 -9.09 7.54 5.55
N SER A 111 -7.96 8.10 5.10
CA SER A 111 -7.72 8.26 3.66
C SER A 111 -6.27 8.49 3.28
N ALA A 112 -5.94 8.14 2.03
CA ALA A 112 -4.70 8.53 1.40
C ALA A 112 -4.88 8.98 -0.06
N GLU A 113 -4.13 9.99 -0.46
CA GLU A 113 -3.95 10.43 -1.85
C GLU A 113 -2.45 10.42 -2.17
N MET A 114 -2.03 9.65 -3.18
CA MET A 114 -0.64 9.60 -3.64
C MET A 114 -0.52 10.02 -5.09
N LYS A 115 0.35 10.98 -5.39
CA LYS A 115 0.79 11.35 -6.74
C LYS A 115 2.32 11.31 -6.84
N THR A 116 2.94 10.40 -6.10
CA THR A 116 4.39 10.20 -6.06
C THR A 116 4.86 9.73 -7.44
N PRO A 117 5.69 10.49 -8.18
CA PRO A 117 6.15 10.04 -9.50
C PRO A 117 7.12 8.86 -9.37
N HIS A 118 7.84 8.78 -8.25
CA HIS A 118 8.65 7.64 -7.81
C HIS A 118 8.31 7.36 -6.34
N SER A 119 8.29 6.09 -5.95
CA SER A 119 8.07 5.62 -4.59
C SER A 119 9.14 4.59 -4.20
N ALA A 120 9.20 4.26 -2.90
CA ALA A 120 10.19 3.33 -2.32
C ALA A 120 10.21 1.94 -2.99
N SER A 121 11.21 1.11 -2.69
CA SER A 121 11.21 -0.29 -3.13
C SER A 121 9.96 -1.03 -2.65
N SER A 122 9.45 -2.00 -3.42
CA SER A 122 8.26 -2.78 -3.07
C SER A 122 8.37 -3.38 -1.67
N ASP A 123 9.56 -3.84 -1.33
CA ASP A 123 9.82 -4.64 -0.12
C ASP A 123 10.12 -3.77 1.12
N SER A 124 10.18 -2.44 0.93
CA SER A 124 10.43 -1.44 1.96
C SER A 124 9.16 -0.71 2.44
N LEU A 125 8.06 -0.72 1.68
CA LEU A 125 6.80 -0.08 2.07
C LEU A 125 5.66 -1.09 2.17
N ILE A 126 5.07 -1.22 3.36
CA ILE A 126 3.85 -1.99 3.59
C ILE A 126 2.79 -1.04 4.15
N VAL A 127 1.64 -0.96 3.49
CA VAL A 127 0.53 -0.07 3.83
C VAL A 127 -0.65 -0.89 4.34
N PHE A 128 -1.07 -0.63 5.58
CA PHE A 128 -2.28 -1.20 6.19
C PHE A 128 -3.38 -0.14 6.19
N MET A 129 -4.59 -0.50 5.76
CA MET A 129 -5.74 0.41 5.64
C MET A 129 -6.91 -0.10 6.49
N ASP A 130 -7.45 0.77 7.34
CA ASP A 130 -8.58 0.44 8.21
C ASP A 130 -9.88 0.32 7.39
N GLN A 131 -10.92 -0.27 7.98
CA GLN A 131 -12.24 -0.40 7.38
C GLN A 131 -12.75 0.93 6.79
N ASN A 132 -13.30 0.88 5.58
CA ASN A 132 -13.81 2.04 4.83
C ASN A 132 -12.77 3.12 4.47
N THR A 133 -11.46 2.88 4.72
CA THR A 133 -10.40 3.79 4.26
C THR A 133 -10.42 3.90 2.73
N ILE A 134 -10.20 5.09 2.19
CA ILE A 134 -10.06 5.31 0.74
C ILE A 134 -8.62 5.67 0.40
N PHE A 135 -7.94 4.83 -0.37
CA PHE A 135 -6.64 5.12 -0.98
C PHE A 135 -6.83 5.50 -2.44
N THR A 136 -6.28 6.62 -2.87
CA THR A 136 -6.31 7.10 -4.26
C THR A 136 -4.90 7.27 -4.81
N LEU A 137 -4.51 6.44 -5.78
CA LEU A 137 -3.38 6.75 -6.65
C LEU A 137 -3.86 7.74 -7.71
N MET A 138 -3.38 8.98 -7.60
CA MET A 138 -3.72 10.08 -8.49
C MET A 138 -3.13 9.89 -9.89
N ALA A 139 -3.69 10.58 -10.87
CA ALA A 139 -3.31 10.42 -12.27
C ALA A 139 -1.80 10.68 -12.51
N GLY A 140 -1.14 9.71 -13.15
CA GLY A 140 0.31 9.71 -13.40
C GLY A 140 1.20 9.42 -12.18
N GLY A 141 0.64 8.99 -11.05
CA GLY A 141 1.42 8.55 -9.88
C GLY A 141 1.92 7.10 -10.01
N GLU A 142 3.00 6.80 -9.32
CA GLU A 142 3.58 5.46 -9.18
C GLU A 142 3.63 5.07 -7.70
N PHE A 143 2.96 3.97 -7.36
CA PHE A 143 3.03 3.32 -6.05
C PHE A 143 3.81 2.01 -6.19
N ASN A 144 4.78 1.81 -5.32
CA ASN A 144 5.62 0.64 -5.25
C ASN A 144 5.69 0.21 -3.78
N GLY A 145 5.11 -0.94 -3.48
CA GLY A 145 4.87 -1.38 -2.10
C GLY A 145 3.82 -2.49 -2.02
N TYR A 146 3.56 -2.94 -0.80
CA TYR A 146 2.42 -3.81 -0.48
C TYR A 146 1.30 -2.96 0.11
N LEU A 147 0.06 -3.21 -0.30
CA LEU A 147 -1.12 -2.56 0.25
C LEU A 147 -2.11 -3.63 0.72
N TYR A 148 -2.56 -3.50 1.97
CA TYR A 148 -3.49 -4.40 2.62
C TYR A 148 -4.65 -3.62 3.25
N GLY A 149 -5.87 -3.88 2.79
CA GLY A 149 -7.09 -3.29 3.31
C GLY A 149 -8.32 -4.03 2.80
N PRO A 150 -8.59 -5.27 3.24
CA PRO A 150 -9.68 -6.11 2.72
C PRO A 150 -11.09 -5.55 2.99
N GLN A 151 -11.22 -4.47 3.76
CA GLN A 151 -12.47 -3.73 4.00
C GLN A 151 -12.38 -2.26 3.57
N ALA A 152 -11.33 -1.91 2.83
CA ALA A 152 -11.03 -0.57 2.36
C ALA A 152 -11.19 -0.48 0.83
N ILE A 153 -11.12 0.73 0.28
CA ILE A 153 -11.30 1.00 -1.15
C ILE A 153 -10.01 1.58 -1.73
N THR A 154 -9.62 1.06 -2.89
CA THR A 154 -8.48 1.53 -3.69
C THR A 154 -8.98 2.11 -5.01
N ILE A 155 -8.60 3.35 -5.31
CA ILE A 155 -8.92 4.06 -6.55
C ILE A 155 -7.62 4.35 -7.30
N ILE A 156 -7.51 3.92 -8.55
CA ILE A 156 -6.34 4.18 -9.40
C ILE A 156 -6.78 4.97 -10.63
N GLN A 157 -6.33 6.23 -10.68
CA GLN A 157 -6.65 7.16 -11.75
C GLN A 157 -5.79 6.90 -13.01
N SER A 158 -6.16 7.55 -14.11
CA SER A 158 -5.49 7.43 -15.41
C SER A 158 -3.96 7.56 -15.35
N HIS A 159 -3.25 6.61 -15.96
CA HIS A 159 -1.78 6.50 -15.97
C HIS A 159 -1.14 6.26 -14.60
N GLY A 160 -1.93 5.92 -13.57
CA GLY A 160 -1.41 5.39 -12.31
C GLY A 160 -0.75 4.04 -12.51
N THR A 161 0.44 3.84 -11.92
CA THR A 161 1.17 2.57 -11.93
C THR A 161 1.29 1.99 -10.53
N VAL A 162 0.90 0.72 -10.34
CA VAL A 162 1.12 -0.04 -9.09
C VAL A 162 2.13 -1.16 -9.33
N ARG A 163 3.09 -1.26 -8.41
CA ARG A 163 4.07 -2.35 -8.31
C ARG A 163 4.04 -2.98 -6.92
N GLY A 164 4.12 -4.30 -6.85
CA GLY A 164 3.98 -5.06 -5.60
C GLY A 164 2.64 -5.80 -5.53
N SER A 165 2.05 -5.92 -4.34
CA SER A 165 0.75 -6.61 -4.14
C SER A 165 -0.30 -5.70 -3.53
N LEU A 166 -1.55 -5.89 -3.95
CA LEU A 166 -2.72 -5.18 -3.45
C LEU A 166 -3.77 -6.19 -2.97
N ILE A 167 -4.15 -6.13 -1.70
CA ILE A 167 -5.35 -6.78 -1.16
C ILE A 167 -6.32 -5.69 -0.73
N THR A 168 -7.48 -5.61 -1.37
CA THR A 168 -8.45 -4.53 -1.11
C THR A 168 -9.90 -5.03 -1.14
N GLY A 169 -10.79 -4.36 -0.39
CA GLY A 169 -12.22 -4.67 -0.38
C GLY A 169 -12.99 -4.09 -1.57
N GLY A 170 -12.38 -3.17 -2.32
CA GLY A 170 -12.93 -2.60 -3.55
C GLY A 170 -11.84 -1.96 -4.39
N LEU A 171 -11.73 -2.33 -5.67
CA LEU A 171 -10.78 -1.74 -6.61
C LEU A 171 -11.50 -1.02 -7.75
N TYR A 172 -11.25 0.28 -7.89
CA TYR A 172 -11.80 1.12 -8.95
C TYR A 172 -10.68 1.75 -9.77
N GLY A 173 -10.83 1.80 -11.09
CA GLY A 173 -9.88 2.52 -11.92
C GLY A 173 -10.36 2.69 -13.36
N ASN A 174 -9.71 3.59 -14.08
CA ASN A 174 -9.92 3.70 -15.53
C ASN A 174 -9.08 2.61 -16.22
N VAL A 175 -9.70 1.44 -16.44
CA VAL A 175 -9.06 0.20 -16.93
C VAL A 175 -8.29 0.38 -18.24
N ASN A 176 -8.62 1.38 -19.06
CA ASN A 176 -7.92 1.68 -20.31
C ASN A 176 -6.58 2.42 -20.13
N GLN A 177 -6.27 2.89 -18.92
CA GLN A 177 -5.12 3.77 -18.65
C GLN A 177 -4.37 3.47 -17.35
N ALA A 178 -4.91 2.67 -16.42
CA ALA A 178 -4.18 2.19 -15.25
C ALA A 178 -3.21 1.06 -15.62
N ARG A 179 -2.06 0.96 -14.93
CA ARG A 179 -1.09 -0.13 -15.14
C ARG A 179 -0.78 -0.83 -13.82
N PHE A 180 -0.99 -2.14 -13.79
CA PHE A 180 -0.58 -2.99 -12.68
C PHE A 180 0.63 -3.83 -13.10
N ILE A 181 1.62 -3.94 -12.23
CA ILE A 181 2.84 -4.75 -12.42
C ILE A 181 3.07 -5.52 -11.12
N GLY A 182 2.29 -6.59 -10.94
CA GLY A 182 2.28 -7.36 -9.71
C GLY A 182 0.94 -8.04 -9.51
N VAL A 183 0.51 -8.07 -8.25
CA VAL A 183 -0.52 -8.97 -7.73
C VAL A 183 -1.72 -8.17 -7.23
N VAL A 184 -2.93 -8.61 -7.58
CA VAL A 184 -4.18 -7.94 -7.17
C VAL A 184 -5.19 -8.97 -6.69
N GLU A 185 -5.61 -8.81 -5.44
CA GLU A 185 -6.61 -9.64 -4.77
C GLU A 185 -7.78 -8.76 -4.29
N HIS A 186 -9.01 -9.20 -4.57
CA HIS A 186 -10.23 -8.45 -4.27
C HIS A 186 -11.19 -9.33 -3.45
N GLN A 187 -11.29 -9.06 -2.15
CA GLN A 187 -12.08 -9.93 -1.27
C GLN A 187 -13.51 -9.43 -1.08
N VAL A 188 -14.45 -10.09 -1.76
CA VAL A 188 -15.88 -10.00 -1.41
C VAL A 188 -16.14 -10.92 -0.21
N ARG A 189 -16.74 -10.37 0.85
CA ARG A 189 -16.98 -11.05 2.15
C ARG A 189 -17.38 -12.52 2.05
N GLU A 190 -16.52 -13.41 2.56
CA GLU A 190 -16.84 -14.42 3.56
C GLU A 190 -15.53 -14.96 4.20
N ASN A 191 -15.57 -15.35 5.47
CA ASN A 191 -14.39 -15.53 6.34
C ASN A 191 -13.27 -16.41 5.73
N LEU A 192 -12.06 -15.86 5.56
CA LEU A 192 -10.86 -16.58 5.10
C LEU A 192 -9.58 -16.15 5.83
N ASP A 193 -8.57 -17.02 5.75
CA ASP A 193 -7.36 -17.10 6.60
C ASP A 193 -6.13 -17.28 5.64
N MET A 194 -5.10 -16.41 5.64
CA MET A 194 -4.39 -16.05 4.36
C MET A 194 -2.82 -15.79 4.31
N SER A 195 -1.88 -16.70 4.68
CA SER A 195 -0.48 -16.36 5.11
C SER A 195 0.28 -15.41 4.19
N THR A 196 0.16 -15.68 2.91
CA THR A 196 1.23 -15.39 1.97
C THR A 196 0.80 -14.23 1.09
N ILE A 197 0.64 -13.06 1.73
CA ILE A 197 0.63 -11.81 0.98
C ILE A 197 1.97 -11.71 0.24
N GLY A 198 1.92 -11.75 -1.08
CA GLY A 198 3.11 -11.70 -1.92
C GLY A 198 2.91 -12.14 -3.38
N GLU A 199 1.98 -13.06 -3.66
CA GLU A 199 1.92 -13.71 -4.99
C GLU A 199 0.51 -14.02 -5.57
N TYR A 200 -0.66 -13.72 -4.98
CA TYR A 200 -1.96 -14.31 -5.43
C TYR A 200 -2.98 -13.39 -6.16
N ILE A 201 -3.56 -13.88 -7.26
CA ILE A 201 -4.73 -13.28 -7.95
C ILE A 201 -5.98 -14.14 -7.78
N GLN A 202 -7.17 -13.53 -7.88
CA GLN A 202 -8.45 -14.27 -7.86
C GLN A 202 -9.03 -14.44 -9.27
N VAL A 203 -9.46 -15.66 -9.62
CA VAL A 203 -10.17 -16.00 -10.86
C VAL A 203 -11.33 -16.93 -10.52
N ASN A 204 -12.57 -16.57 -10.92
CA ASN A 204 -13.78 -17.39 -10.76
C ASN A 204 -13.91 -18.04 -9.36
N ASP A 205 -14.00 -17.20 -8.33
CA ASP A 205 -14.15 -17.57 -6.92
C ASP A 205 -12.99 -18.41 -6.31
N ARG A 206 -11.78 -18.35 -6.90
CA ARG A 206 -10.58 -19.06 -6.40
C ARG A 206 -9.33 -18.19 -6.44
N TYR A 207 -8.41 -18.40 -5.49
CA TYR A 207 -7.14 -17.67 -5.35
C TYR A 207 -5.95 -18.49 -5.88
N GLU A 208 -5.07 -17.89 -6.70
CA GLU A 208 -4.02 -18.57 -7.45
C GLU A 208 -2.67 -17.84 -7.40
N LYS A 209 -1.57 -18.55 -7.13
CA LYS A 209 -0.22 -17.96 -6.96
C LYS A 209 0.46 -17.70 -8.32
N ILE A 210 0.92 -16.47 -8.53
CA ILE A 210 1.78 -16.05 -9.64
C ILE A 210 3.24 -16.36 -9.28
N ARG A 211 3.80 -17.37 -9.95
CA ARG A 211 5.26 -17.56 -10.03
C ARG A 211 5.75 -17.30 -11.45
N TYR A 212 6.88 -16.61 -11.56
CA TYR A 212 7.60 -16.44 -12.81
C TYR A 212 8.48 -17.67 -13.07
N SER A 213 8.30 -18.33 -14.21
CA SER A 213 9.24 -19.32 -14.72
C SER A 213 10.39 -18.63 -15.47
N ASN A 214 11.64 -19.04 -15.20
CA ASN A 214 12.79 -18.75 -16.05
C ASN A 214 12.68 -19.45 -17.41
#